data_AF-A0A6I2UKS8-F1
#
_entry.id   AF-A0A6I2UKS8-F1
#
_cell.length_a   1.000
_cell.length_b   1.000
_cell.length_c   1.000
_cell.angle_alpha   90.00
_cell.angle_beta   90.00
_cell.angle_gamma   90.00
#
_symmetry.space_group_name_H-M   'P 1'
#
loop_
_entity.id
_entity.type
_entity.pdbx_description
1 polymer ?
#
loop_
_entity_poly.entity_id
_entity_poly.type
_entity_poly.pdbx_seq_one_letter_code
_entity_poly.pdbx_strand_id
1 'polypeptide(L)'
;MVKDKATVVIVGGGATGVGILRDLSMRGIDALLIEKLDMVNGASSRYHGLLHSGARYAVKDQEAARECIEENTILRRIGKSCVEATTGMFVQVEGDDPDFVEPWLKGCKESGIPTREISKEEALRIEPNLSRKLVVAYEVPDGAIDGFRMSWQNLQSAARYGGRYKTYTEIIGVNIENAVVKSITVRDNVTKEEYEIECEILVNAAGPWAGQVAHMAGLECNVSPSKGTLIAFNQRISNRVVNRLRKPSNGDIFVPHGSITILGTSSITIPDPEDTSTSWEEVEELMKTGEGVFEHLRDYRILRVFAGSRPLYVPKGAEGGRNASRGFVTIDHEKEDGLKGMMTICGGKFTTYRLMAEKFCDVLAPKLHNTAKCRTAEEDLVPEVPEAEKKAARQYFPSYGVNLAATRLGVDKFGDVVKTLKEQPETREVLCECENVTMAEIQRIAAEPTSHSVADVRRRTRMGMGTCQGNYCALRSAAVANKLFKNKLEGCNDSLGDMKNFLQARWKGITPVMAGKTLREAEMTRGMYELLFNVNGGRRG
;
A
#
# COMPACT_ATOMS: atom_id res chain seq x y z
N MET A 1 7.32 -32.00 8.64
CA MET A 1 6.16 -32.71 8.05
C MET A 1 5.58 -31.82 6.97
N VAL A 2 5.42 -32.32 5.75
CA VAL A 2 4.80 -31.57 4.64
C VAL A 2 3.32 -31.38 4.94
N LYS A 3 2.84 -30.13 4.90
CA LYS A 3 1.42 -29.80 5.16
C LYS A 3 0.69 -29.23 3.96
N ASP A 4 1.41 -28.77 2.94
CA ASP A 4 0.83 -28.14 1.76
C ASP A 4 1.74 -28.35 0.54
N LYS A 5 1.21 -28.11 -0.65
CA LYS A 5 1.96 -28.16 -1.91
C LYS A 5 1.37 -27.21 -2.93
N ALA A 6 2.19 -26.65 -3.81
CA ALA A 6 1.75 -25.87 -4.96
C ALA A 6 2.75 -25.98 -6.10
N THR A 7 2.34 -25.88 -7.37
CA THR A 7 3.31 -25.80 -8.48
C THR A 7 4.23 -24.59 -8.31
N VAL A 8 3.65 -23.42 -7.98
CA VAL A 8 4.40 -22.18 -7.72
C VAL A 8 4.11 -21.67 -6.31
N VAL A 9 5.16 -21.41 -5.54
CA VAL A 9 5.04 -20.69 -4.25
C VAL A 9 5.63 -19.29 -4.38
N ILE A 10 4.86 -18.28 -4.02
CA ILE A 10 5.23 -16.86 -4.11
C ILE A 10 5.48 -16.33 -2.70
N VAL A 11 6.67 -15.81 -2.45
CA VAL A 11 7.05 -15.19 -1.17
C VAL A 11 6.86 -13.68 -1.26
N GLY A 12 5.95 -13.13 -0.46
CA GLY A 12 5.73 -11.70 -0.29
C GLY A 12 4.34 -11.23 -0.74
N GLY A 13 3.50 -10.82 0.19
CA GLY A 13 2.14 -10.31 -0.01
C GLY A 13 2.06 -8.80 -0.29
N GLY A 14 3.10 -8.25 -0.93
CA GLY A 14 3.09 -6.89 -1.46
C GLY A 14 2.45 -6.81 -2.85
N ALA A 15 2.41 -5.60 -3.43
CA ALA A 15 1.82 -5.35 -4.76
C ALA A 15 2.39 -6.28 -5.85
N THR A 16 3.70 -6.53 -5.83
CA THR A 16 4.37 -7.43 -6.78
C THR A 16 3.84 -8.87 -6.65
N GLY A 17 3.85 -9.43 -5.45
CA GLY A 17 3.43 -10.82 -5.24
C GLY A 17 1.95 -11.04 -5.49
N VAL A 18 1.07 -10.11 -5.09
CA VAL A 18 -0.38 -10.24 -5.39
C VAL A 18 -0.67 -10.10 -6.88
N GLY A 19 0.10 -9.30 -7.62
CA GLY A 19 0.01 -9.22 -9.08
C GLY A 19 0.43 -10.52 -9.76
N ILE A 20 1.54 -11.12 -9.30
CA ILE A 20 2.03 -12.42 -9.81
C ILE A 20 1.02 -13.52 -9.51
N LEU A 21 0.49 -13.57 -8.29
CA LEU A 21 -0.53 -14.56 -7.92
C LEU A 21 -1.74 -14.43 -8.84
N ARG A 22 -2.24 -13.21 -9.06
CA ARG A 22 -3.38 -12.97 -9.96
C ARG A 22 -3.11 -13.48 -11.37
N ASP A 23 -1.97 -13.11 -11.96
CA ASP A 23 -1.65 -13.52 -13.33
C ASP A 23 -1.50 -15.04 -13.47
N LEU A 24 -0.71 -15.68 -12.60
CA LEU A 24 -0.53 -17.14 -12.61
C LEU A 24 -1.87 -17.88 -12.45
N SER A 25 -2.72 -17.44 -11.53
CA SER A 25 -4.06 -18.03 -11.36
C SER A 25 -4.92 -17.87 -12.62
N MET A 26 -4.90 -16.69 -13.26
CA MET A 26 -5.64 -16.44 -14.51
C MET A 26 -5.12 -17.25 -15.71
N ARG A 27 -3.87 -17.71 -15.66
CA ARG A 27 -3.24 -18.66 -16.61
C ARG A 27 -3.51 -20.13 -16.25
N GLY A 28 -4.22 -20.40 -15.15
CA GLY A 28 -4.54 -21.75 -14.69
C GLY A 28 -3.40 -22.48 -13.99
N ILE A 29 -2.40 -21.76 -13.47
CA ILE A 29 -1.27 -22.32 -12.73
C ILE A 29 -1.63 -22.38 -11.23
N ASP A 30 -1.43 -23.55 -10.59
CA ASP A 30 -1.58 -23.70 -9.13
C ASP A 30 -0.51 -22.90 -8.41
N ALA A 31 -0.94 -21.77 -7.84
CA ALA A 31 -0.08 -20.81 -7.17
C ALA A 31 -0.55 -20.57 -5.74
N LEU A 32 0.43 -20.57 -4.82
CA LEU A 32 0.24 -20.26 -3.41
C LEU A 32 1.12 -19.08 -3.01
N LEU A 33 0.51 -17.99 -2.56
CA LEU A 33 1.25 -16.86 -1.97
C LEU A 33 1.37 -17.00 -0.46
N ILE A 34 2.55 -16.75 0.09
CA ILE A 34 2.77 -16.65 1.54
C ILE A 34 3.31 -15.26 1.91
N GLU A 35 2.86 -14.74 3.05
CA GLU A 35 3.27 -13.46 3.62
C GLU A 35 3.53 -13.60 5.11
N LYS A 36 4.67 -13.10 5.60
CA LYS A 36 5.12 -13.26 6.99
C LYS A 36 4.23 -12.55 8.02
N LEU A 37 3.47 -11.54 7.59
CA LEU A 37 2.48 -10.81 8.40
C LEU A 37 1.10 -10.84 7.70
N ASP A 38 0.25 -9.85 7.93
CA ASP A 38 -0.91 -9.60 7.07
C ASP A 38 -0.47 -9.10 5.67
N MET A 39 -1.36 -9.21 4.69
CA MET A 39 -1.08 -8.72 3.34
C MET A 39 -0.83 -7.22 3.34
N VAL A 40 0.00 -6.77 2.39
CA VAL A 40 0.30 -5.34 2.21
C VAL A 40 0.85 -4.73 3.50
N ASN A 41 1.78 -5.42 4.18
CA ASN A 41 2.43 -4.90 5.39
C ASN A 41 3.86 -4.41 5.13
N GLY A 42 4.41 -4.60 3.93
CA GLY A 42 5.70 -4.05 3.54
C GLY A 42 5.61 -2.65 2.90
N ALA A 43 6.53 -2.39 1.96
CA ALA A 43 6.64 -1.15 1.20
C ALA A 43 5.32 -0.71 0.52
N SER A 44 4.50 -1.67 0.06
CA SER A 44 3.23 -1.41 -0.63
C SER A 44 2.17 -0.72 0.23
N SER A 45 2.38 -0.61 1.55
CA SER A 45 1.52 0.16 2.46
C SER A 45 2.10 1.51 2.89
N ARG A 46 3.31 1.82 2.44
CA ARG A 46 4.13 2.93 2.94
C ARG A 46 4.59 3.81 1.78
N TYR A 47 3.61 4.30 1.03
CA TYR A 47 3.77 5.28 -0.03
C TYR A 47 2.63 6.30 0.04
N HIS A 48 2.75 7.41 -0.70
CA HIS A 48 1.74 8.48 -0.65
C HIS A 48 0.43 8.16 -1.37
N GLY A 49 0.30 7.02 -2.05
CA GLY A 49 -0.92 6.69 -2.80
C GLY A 49 -1.01 7.35 -4.17
N LEU A 50 0.12 7.61 -4.84
CA LEU A 50 0.14 8.25 -6.16
C LEU A 50 -0.02 7.19 -7.25
N LEU A 51 -0.97 7.42 -8.14
CA LEU A 51 -1.04 6.82 -9.46
C LEU A 51 -0.37 7.79 -10.44
N HIS A 52 0.92 7.56 -10.64
CA HIS A 52 1.77 8.45 -11.45
C HIS A 52 1.38 8.33 -12.94
N SER A 53 1.36 9.45 -13.66
CA SER A 53 1.28 9.51 -15.13
C SER A 53 2.62 9.22 -15.80
N GLY A 54 3.72 9.16 -15.05
CA GLY A 54 5.07 9.02 -15.59
C GLY A 54 5.77 10.36 -15.87
N ALA A 55 5.08 11.50 -15.73
CA ALA A 55 5.66 12.80 -16.05
C ALA A 55 6.91 13.16 -15.23
N ARG A 56 7.05 12.61 -14.02
CA ARG A 56 8.28 12.76 -13.20
C ARG A 56 9.51 12.11 -13.85
N TYR A 57 9.32 11.11 -14.72
CA TYR A 57 10.38 10.34 -15.37
C TYR A 57 10.67 10.82 -16.80
N ALA A 58 9.76 11.60 -17.39
CA ALA A 58 9.79 12.06 -18.79
C ALA A 58 11.16 12.55 -19.29
N VAL A 59 11.95 13.22 -18.44
CA VAL A 59 13.27 13.76 -18.81
C VAL A 59 14.39 12.71 -18.72
N LYS A 60 14.33 11.79 -17.75
CA LYS A 60 15.46 10.90 -17.42
C LYS A 60 15.27 9.46 -17.87
N ASP A 61 14.03 9.01 -18.03
CA ASP A 61 13.68 7.61 -18.24
C ASP A 61 12.32 7.55 -18.97
N GLN A 62 12.39 7.59 -20.31
CA GLN A 62 11.21 7.59 -21.16
C GLN A 62 10.49 6.24 -21.16
N GLU A 63 11.21 5.14 -20.97
CA GLU A 63 10.59 3.82 -20.87
C GLU A 63 9.70 3.76 -19.64
N ALA A 64 10.23 4.11 -18.47
CA ALA A 64 9.42 4.18 -17.25
C ALA A 64 8.27 5.18 -17.35
N ALA A 65 8.45 6.29 -18.09
CA ALA A 65 7.38 7.25 -18.33
C ALA A 65 6.23 6.64 -19.16
N ARG A 66 6.55 5.93 -20.26
CA ARG A 66 5.57 5.22 -21.11
C ARG A 66 4.85 4.11 -20.35
N GLU A 67 5.59 3.27 -19.64
CA GLU A 67 5.00 2.20 -18.82
C GLU A 67 4.05 2.78 -17.75
N CYS A 68 4.40 3.92 -17.14
CA CYS A 68 3.55 4.54 -16.14
C CYS A 68 2.23 5.07 -16.71
N ILE A 69 2.23 5.74 -17.88
CA ILE A 69 0.97 6.28 -18.44
C ILE A 69 0.05 5.17 -18.95
N GLU A 70 0.62 4.12 -19.52
CA GLU A 70 -0.12 2.93 -19.95
C GLU A 70 -0.77 2.25 -18.75
N GLU A 71 0.02 1.94 -17.72
CA GLU A 71 -0.48 1.28 -16.51
C GLU A 71 -1.43 2.18 -15.72
N ASN A 72 -1.23 3.51 -15.70
CA ASN A 72 -2.18 4.45 -15.10
C ASN A 72 -3.58 4.29 -15.73
N THR A 73 -3.63 4.22 -17.06
CA THR A 73 -4.87 4.04 -17.81
C THR A 73 -5.50 2.67 -17.52
N ILE A 74 -4.69 1.60 -17.50
CA ILE A 74 -5.15 0.24 -17.20
C ILE A 74 -5.68 0.15 -15.77
N LEU A 75 -4.95 0.64 -14.77
CA LEU A 75 -5.33 0.55 -13.36
C LEU A 75 -6.60 1.35 -13.05
N ARG A 76 -6.83 2.50 -13.71
CA ARG A 76 -8.11 3.22 -13.65
C ARG A 76 -9.27 2.39 -14.17
N ARG A 77 -9.04 1.62 -15.25
CA ARG A 77 -10.05 0.75 -15.85
C ARG A 77 -10.35 -0.47 -15.00
N ILE A 78 -9.34 -1.27 -14.65
CA ILE A 78 -9.53 -2.55 -13.96
C ILE A 78 -9.82 -2.39 -12.47
N GLY A 79 -9.38 -1.27 -11.87
CA GLY A 79 -9.46 -1.00 -10.44
C GLY A 79 -10.29 0.24 -10.12
N LYS A 80 -11.45 0.42 -10.76
CA LYS A 80 -12.30 1.63 -10.66
C LYS A 80 -12.54 2.09 -9.23
N SER A 81 -12.85 1.14 -8.34
CA SER A 81 -13.12 1.43 -6.93
C SER A 81 -11.85 1.73 -6.11
N CYS A 82 -10.65 1.53 -6.66
CA CYS A 82 -9.37 1.76 -5.99
C CYS A 82 -8.73 3.11 -6.37
N VAL A 83 -9.08 3.67 -7.53
CA VAL A 83 -8.53 4.94 -7.99
C VAL A 83 -9.54 6.05 -7.72
N GLU A 84 -9.11 7.09 -7.01
CA GLU A 84 -9.97 8.25 -6.80
C GLU A 84 -10.15 9.03 -8.11
N ALA A 85 -11.31 9.65 -8.27
CA ALA A 85 -11.62 10.54 -9.39
C ALA A 85 -10.88 11.89 -9.24
N THR A 86 -9.55 11.84 -9.29
CA THR A 86 -8.64 12.98 -9.19
C THR A 86 -7.71 13.01 -10.40
N THR A 87 -7.28 14.22 -10.74
CA THR A 87 -6.18 14.49 -11.68
C THR A 87 -4.96 15.00 -10.92
N GLY A 88 -3.88 15.32 -11.61
CA GLY A 88 -2.77 16.03 -11.00
C GLY A 88 -2.23 17.17 -11.85
N MET A 89 -1.27 17.87 -11.25
CA MET A 89 -0.57 18.96 -11.89
C MET A 89 0.90 18.99 -11.47
N PHE A 90 1.72 19.54 -12.35
CA PHE A 90 3.10 19.92 -12.10
C PHE A 90 3.15 21.44 -12.01
N VAL A 91 3.67 21.98 -10.91
CA VAL A 91 3.72 23.43 -10.63
C VAL A 91 5.16 23.90 -10.48
N GLN A 92 5.54 24.90 -11.24
CA GLN A 92 6.82 25.60 -11.08
C GLN A 92 6.59 26.84 -10.22
N VAL A 93 7.46 27.07 -9.24
CA VAL A 93 7.39 28.25 -8.36
C VAL A 93 8.66 29.08 -8.47
N GLU A 94 8.61 30.34 -8.04
CA GLU A 94 9.77 31.23 -8.04
C GLU A 94 11.01 30.57 -7.39
N GLY A 95 12.15 30.67 -8.07
CA GLY A 95 13.42 30.06 -7.66
C GLY A 95 13.65 28.63 -8.19
N ASP A 96 12.65 28.02 -8.83
CA ASP A 96 12.88 26.81 -9.64
C ASP A 96 13.59 27.15 -10.96
N ASP A 97 14.34 26.18 -11.49
CA ASP A 97 15.04 26.30 -12.76
C ASP A 97 14.04 26.39 -13.93
N PRO A 98 13.96 27.53 -14.65
CA PRO A 98 13.05 27.71 -15.78
C PRO A 98 13.37 26.76 -16.94
N ASP A 99 14.64 26.39 -17.11
CA ASP A 99 15.13 25.59 -18.25
C ASP A 99 14.71 24.12 -18.15
N PHE A 100 14.10 23.71 -17.02
CA PHE A 100 13.59 22.35 -16.85
C PHE A 100 12.26 22.09 -17.58
N VAL A 101 11.47 23.14 -17.87
CA VAL A 101 10.10 23.00 -18.40
C VAL A 101 10.08 22.45 -19.82
N GLU A 102 10.90 23.00 -20.71
CA GLU A 102 10.92 22.59 -22.12
C GLU A 102 11.36 21.13 -22.32
N PRO A 103 12.49 20.65 -21.72
CA PRO A 103 12.83 19.23 -21.75
C PRO A 103 11.75 18.34 -21.15
N TRP A 104 11.07 18.80 -20.09
CA TRP A 104 9.99 18.06 -19.45
C TRP A 104 8.76 17.92 -20.36
N LEU A 105 8.34 19.00 -21.02
CA LEU A 105 7.24 18.97 -22.00
C LEU A 105 7.56 18.05 -23.18
N LYS A 106 8.78 18.15 -23.72
CA LYS A 106 9.26 17.28 -24.78
C LYS A 106 9.21 15.82 -24.36
N GLY A 107 9.76 15.49 -23.19
CA GLY A 107 9.73 14.13 -22.66
C GLY A 107 8.31 13.59 -22.42
N CYS A 108 7.39 14.44 -21.94
CA CYS A 108 5.99 14.06 -21.76
C CYS A 108 5.33 13.72 -23.10
N LYS A 109 5.53 14.58 -24.12
CA LYS A 109 5.03 14.35 -25.48
C LYS A 109 5.58 13.05 -26.08
N GLU A 110 6.89 12.82 -25.98
CA GLU A 110 7.56 11.61 -26.49
C GLU A 110 7.17 10.32 -25.74
N SER A 111 6.64 10.46 -24.52
CA SER A 111 6.12 9.36 -23.70
C SER A 111 4.62 9.17 -23.84
N GLY A 112 3.92 9.99 -24.64
CA GLY A 112 2.47 9.92 -24.81
C GLY A 112 1.67 10.43 -23.60
N ILE A 113 2.28 11.25 -22.75
CA ILE A 113 1.63 11.81 -21.55
C ILE A 113 0.91 13.10 -21.94
N PRO A 114 -0.43 13.18 -21.81
CA PRO A 114 -1.17 14.41 -22.03
C PRO A 114 -0.72 15.49 -21.03
N THR A 115 -0.35 16.66 -21.54
CA THR A 115 -0.05 17.85 -20.75
C THR A 115 -0.92 19.01 -21.22
N ARG A 116 -1.46 19.79 -20.28
CA ARG A 116 -2.18 21.03 -20.58
C ARG A 116 -1.62 22.15 -19.72
N GLU A 117 -1.08 23.19 -20.35
CA GLU A 117 -0.69 24.40 -19.63
C GLU A 117 -1.93 25.09 -19.06
N ILE A 118 -1.82 25.59 -17.82
CA ILE A 118 -2.87 26.26 -17.10
C ILE A 118 -2.35 27.62 -16.64
N SER A 119 -3.15 28.67 -16.82
CA SER A 119 -2.79 30.00 -16.32
C SER A 119 -2.70 30.01 -14.80
N LYS A 120 -1.92 30.94 -14.24
CA LYS A 120 -1.80 31.12 -12.80
C LYS A 120 -3.16 31.33 -12.13
N GLU A 121 -4.03 32.12 -12.74
CA GLU A 121 -5.38 32.42 -12.25
C GLU A 121 -6.26 31.17 -12.25
N GLU A 122 -6.21 30.37 -13.33
CA GLU A 122 -6.96 29.11 -13.40
C GLU A 122 -6.45 28.11 -12.36
N ALA A 123 -5.13 27.96 -12.21
CA ALA A 123 -4.53 27.07 -11.22
C ALA A 123 -4.95 27.47 -9.78
N LEU A 124 -4.89 28.75 -9.44
CA LEU A 124 -5.31 29.28 -8.13
C LEU A 124 -6.83 29.22 -7.93
N ARG A 125 -7.64 29.22 -9.00
CA ARG A 125 -9.09 28.98 -8.89
C ARG A 125 -9.39 27.52 -8.58
N ILE A 126 -8.63 26.60 -9.18
CA ILE A 126 -8.83 25.16 -9.05
C ILE A 126 -8.26 24.61 -7.73
N GLU A 127 -7.08 25.07 -7.33
CA GLU A 127 -6.41 24.75 -6.05
C GLU A 127 -6.04 26.06 -5.31
N PRO A 128 -6.97 26.65 -4.53
CA PRO A 128 -6.80 27.97 -3.90
C PRO A 128 -5.67 28.09 -2.89
N ASN A 129 -5.18 26.96 -2.38
CA ASN A 129 -4.11 26.90 -1.40
C ASN A 129 -2.71 26.97 -2.04
N LEU A 130 -2.59 26.83 -3.37
CA LEU A 130 -1.30 26.92 -4.05
C LEU A 130 -0.60 28.25 -3.75
N SER A 131 0.73 28.18 -3.70
CA SER A 131 1.62 29.32 -3.54
C SER A 131 1.31 30.46 -4.52
N ARG A 132 1.31 31.69 -4.03
CA ARG A 132 1.18 32.90 -4.86
C ARG A 132 2.44 33.15 -5.69
N LYS A 133 3.54 32.47 -5.36
CA LYS A 133 4.78 32.42 -6.15
C LYS A 133 4.73 31.42 -7.32
N LEU A 134 3.55 30.89 -7.65
CA LEU A 134 3.35 30.09 -8.85
C LEU A 134 3.77 30.87 -10.10
N VAL A 135 4.60 30.23 -10.92
CA VAL A 135 5.07 30.73 -12.23
C VAL A 135 4.24 30.11 -13.35
N VAL A 136 4.22 28.77 -13.42
CA VAL A 136 3.44 28.01 -14.42
C VAL A 136 2.93 26.71 -13.83
N ALA A 137 1.79 26.22 -14.33
CA ALA A 137 1.22 24.92 -13.97
C ALA A 137 0.85 24.12 -15.22
N TYR A 138 1.07 22.81 -15.16
CA TYR A 138 0.66 21.87 -16.21
C TYR A 138 -0.18 20.76 -15.62
N GLU A 139 -1.38 20.56 -16.15
CA GLU A 139 -2.25 19.43 -15.85
C GLU A 139 -1.71 18.15 -16.48
N VAL A 140 -1.75 17.05 -15.72
CA VAL A 140 -1.34 15.70 -16.14
C VAL A 140 -2.29 14.65 -15.56
N PRO A 141 -2.41 13.45 -16.15
CA PRO A 141 -3.31 12.39 -15.68
C PRO A 141 -2.79 11.63 -14.43
N ASP A 142 -2.05 12.30 -13.55
CA ASP A 142 -1.77 11.79 -12.20
C ASP A 142 -3.09 11.56 -11.43
N GLY A 143 -3.06 10.71 -10.41
CA GLY A 143 -4.23 10.45 -9.58
C GLY A 143 -3.88 9.88 -8.22
N ALA A 144 -4.87 9.75 -7.37
CA ALA A 144 -4.74 9.08 -6.08
C ALA A 144 -5.27 7.65 -6.14
N ILE A 145 -4.60 6.73 -5.44
CA ILE A 145 -4.90 5.30 -5.46
C ILE A 145 -4.81 4.69 -4.06
N ASP A 146 -5.83 3.92 -3.69
CA ASP A 146 -5.86 3.12 -2.46
C ASP A 146 -5.13 1.78 -2.70
N GLY A 147 -3.84 1.75 -2.36
CA GLY A 147 -2.99 0.57 -2.55
C GLY A 147 -3.35 -0.63 -1.68
N PHE A 148 -4.02 -0.42 -0.54
CA PHE A 148 -4.53 -1.51 0.27
C PHE A 148 -5.68 -2.21 -0.47
N ARG A 149 -6.67 -1.41 -0.89
CA ARG A 149 -7.83 -1.92 -1.62
C ARG A 149 -7.41 -2.62 -2.91
N MET A 150 -6.52 -2.01 -3.69
CA MET A 150 -6.09 -2.60 -4.96
C MET A 150 -5.37 -3.94 -4.77
N SER A 151 -4.48 -4.04 -3.78
CA SER A 151 -3.79 -5.29 -3.48
C SER A 151 -4.78 -6.38 -3.01
N TRP A 152 -5.74 -6.03 -2.14
CA TRP A 152 -6.77 -6.97 -1.69
C TRP A 152 -7.72 -7.41 -2.81
N GLN A 153 -8.05 -6.52 -3.74
CA GLN A 153 -8.86 -6.88 -4.90
C GLN A 153 -8.09 -7.76 -5.90
N ASN A 154 -6.77 -7.63 -6.01
CA ASN A 154 -5.95 -8.60 -6.75
C ASN A 154 -6.04 -10.00 -6.14
N LEU A 155 -5.94 -10.11 -4.81
CA LEU A 155 -6.11 -11.39 -4.10
C LEU A 155 -7.50 -12.00 -4.30
N GLN A 156 -8.55 -11.17 -4.23
CA GLN A 156 -9.93 -11.61 -4.51
C GLN A 156 -10.07 -12.09 -5.96
N SER A 157 -9.46 -11.38 -6.92
CA SER A 157 -9.40 -11.82 -8.31
C SER A 157 -8.70 -13.17 -8.44
N ALA A 158 -7.52 -13.32 -7.85
CA ALA A 158 -6.76 -14.56 -7.92
C ALA A 158 -7.55 -15.74 -7.32
N ALA A 159 -8.21 -15.54 -6.17
CA ALA A 159 -9.01 -16.55 -5.51
C ALA A 159 -10.19 -17.05 -6.38
N ARG A 160 -10.84 -16.17 -7.16
CA ARG A 160 -11.86 -16.60 -8.14
C ARG A 160 -11.31 -17.52 -9.24
N TYR A 161 -10.01 -17.42 -9.51
CA TYR A 161 -9.28 -18.28 -10.45
C TYR A 161 -8.55 -19.44 -9.76
N GLY A 162 -8.84 -19.73 -8.49
CA GLY A 162 -8.23 -20.84 -7.74
C GLY A 162 -6.90 -20.52 -7.07
N GLY A 163 -6.41 -19.29 -7.16
CA GLY A 163 -5.22 -18.83 -6.45
C GLY A 163 -5.37 -18.92 -4.93
N ARG A 164 -4.34 -19.42 -4.26
CA ARG A 164 -4.34 -19.59 -2.80
C ARG A 164 -3.38 -18.60 -2.14
N TYR A 165 -3.68 -18.21 -0.91
CA TYR A 165 -2.79 -17.35 -0.14
C TYR A 165 -2.87 -17.64 1.36
N LYS A 166 -1.75 -17.43 2.06
CA LYS A 166 -1.65 -17.51 3.53
C LYS A 166 -0.96 -16.26 4.07
N THR A 167 -1.61 -15.63 5.05
CA THR A 167 -1.01 -14.59 5.89
C THR A 167 -0.27 -15.22 7.06
N TYR A 168 0.58 -14.46 7.71
CA TYR A 168 1.37 -14.88 8.88
C TYR A 168 2.14 -16.18 8.64
N THR A 169 2.56 -16.45 7.42
CA THR A 169 3.36 -17.62 7.04
C THR A 169 4.71 -17.12 6.53
N GLU A 170 5.71 -17.18 7.39
CA GLU A 170 7.06 -16.70 7.13
C GLU A 170 7.92 -17.82 6.56
N ILE A 171 8.61 -17.56 5.45
CA ILE A 171 9.66 -18.47 4.98
C ILE A 171 10.87 -18.38 5.92
N ILE A 172 11.38 -19.53 6.34
CA ILE A 172 12.57 -19.63 7.21
C ILE A 172 13.67 -20.51 6.61
N GLY A 173 13.42 -21.19 5.50
CA GLY A 173 14.42 -21.98 4.78
C GLY A 173 13.97 -22.42 3.39
N VAL A 174 14.93 -22.72 2.52
CA VAL A 174 14.73 -23.30 1.19
C VAL A 174 15.41 -24.65 1.12
N ASN A 175 14.67 -25.70 0.79
CA ASN A 175 15.18 -27.08 0.75
C ASN A 175 15.58 -27.44 -0.68
N ILE A 176 16.87 -27.73 -0.88
CA ILE A 176 17.50 -27.91 -2.19
C ILE A 176 18.11 -29.31 -2.26
N GLU A 177 17.83 -30.02 -3.36
CA GLU A 177 18.43 -31.33 -3.67
C GLU A 177 18.97 -31.31 -5.10
N ASN A 178 20.24 -31.68 -5.29
CA ASN A 178 20.89 -31.75 -6.61
C ASN A 178 20.72 -30.45 -7.43
N ALA A 179 20.90 -29.29 -6.79
CA ALA A 179 20.71 -27.96 -7.39
C ALA A 179 19.27 -27.71 -7.91
N VAL A 180 18.26 -28.32 -7.29
CA VAL A 180 16.84 -28.10 -7.57
C VAL A 180 16.11 -27.80 -6.27
N VAL A 181 15.32 -26.72 -6.22
CA VAL A 181 14.38 -26.45 -5.12
C VAL A 181 13.30 -27.53 -5.09
N LYS A 182 13.02 -28.09 -3.90
CA LYS A 182 11.99 -29.13 -3.69
C LYS A 182 10.85 -28.66 -2.80
N SER A 183 11.18 -27.92 -1.76
CA SER A 183 10.22 -27.38 -0.81
C SER A 183 10.78 -26.14 -0.13
N ILE A 184 9.92 -25.44 0.59
CA ILE A 184 10.33 -24.40 1.54
C ILE A 184 9.89 -24.78 2.95
N THR A 185 10.68 -24.36 3.92
CA THR A 185 10.32 -24.45 5.34
C THR A 185 9.72 -23.13 5.77
N VAL A 186 8.54 -23.18 6.37
CA VAL A 186 7.79 -22.00 6.81
C VAL A 186 7.44 -22.08 8.29
N ARG A 187 7.26 -20.91 8.91
CA ARG A 187 6.72 -20.74 10.26
C ARG A 187 5.39 -19.99 10.20
N ASP A 188 4.36 -20.58 10.78
CA ASP A 188 3.12 -19.85 11.08
C ASP A 188 3.38 -18.91 12.26
N ASN A 189 3.40 -17.61 12.01
CA ASN A 189 3.68 -16.60 13.02
C ASN A 189 2.56 -16.39 14.03
N VAL A 190 1.37 -16.97 13.80
CA VAL A 190 0.26 -17.05 14.75
C VAL A 190 0.47 -18.27 15.65
N THR A 191 0.49 -19.48 15.09
CA THR A 191 0.55 -20.73 15.89
C THR A 191 1.96 -21.12 16.36
N LYS A 192 2.99 -20.49 15.79
CA LYS A 192 4.43 -20.81 15.94
C LYS A 192 4.84 -22.18 15.39
N GLU A 193 3.95 -22.87 14.70
CA GLU A 193 4.25 -24.15 14.09
C GLU A 193 5.15 -23.98 12.85
N GLU A 194 6.12 -24.87 12.72
CA GLU A 194 6.99 -24.98 11.54
C GLU A 194 6.61 -26.19 10.70
N TYR A 195 6.52 -26.01 9.39
CA TYR A 195 6.16 -27.07 8.44
C TYR A 195 6.72 -26.80 7.05
N GLU A 196 6.59 -27.78 6.17
CA GLU A 196 7.08 -27.68 4.79
C GLU A 196 5.96 -27.52 3.77
N ILE A 197 6.26 -26.76 2.72
CA ILE A 197 5.43 -26.59 1.51
C ILE A 197 6.25 -27.05 0.30
N GLU A 198 5.79 -28.10 -0.38
CA GLU A 198 6.41 -28.57 -1.62
C GLU A 198 6.12 -27.63 -2.78
N CYS A 199 7.12 -27.38 -3.64
CA CYS A 199 6.92 -26.60 -4.86
C CYS A 199 7.90 -26.94 -5.99
N GLU A 200 7.48 -26.69 -7.23
CA GLU A 200 8.34 -26.82 -8.41
C GLU A 200 9.13 -25.53 -8.68
N ILE A 201 8.50 -24.38 -8.44
CA ILE A 201 9.13 -23.06 -8.56
C ILE A 201 8.83 -22.20 -7.33
N LEU A 202 9.90 -21.72 -6.70
CA LEU A 202 9.88 -20.68 -5.69
C LEU A 202 10.07 -19.30 -6.33
N VAL A 203 9.08 -18.42 -6.16
CA VAL A 203 9.14 -17.02 -6.59
C VAL A 203 9.44 -16.12 -5.39
N ASN A 204 10.60 -15.49 -5.39
CA ASN A 204 10.99 -14.48 -4.42
C ASN A 204 10.50 -13.10 -4.88
N ALA A 205 9.37 -12.65 -4.33
CA ALA A 205 8.78 -11.32 -4.52
C ALA A 205 8.80 -10.50 -3.23
N ALA A 206 9.79 -10.74 -2.35
CA ALA A 206 9.86 -10.19 -1.00
C ALA A 206 10.29 -8.71 -0.94
N GLY A 207 10.34 -8.00 -2.08
CA GLY A 207 10.65 -6.57 -2.14
C GLY A 207 11.98 -6.25 -1.46
N PRO A 208 12.02 -5.33 -0.47
CA PRO A 208 13.27 -4.98 0.23
C PRO A 208 13.95 -6.16 0.95
N TRP A 209 13.21 -7.25 1.21
CA TRP A 209 13.70 -8.47 1.85
C TRP A 209 14.18 -9.53 0.84
N ALA A 210 14.14 -9.26 -0.47
CA ALA A 210 14.48 -10.26 -1.48
C ALA A 210 15.92 -10.79 -1.35
N GLY A 211 16.87 -9.97 -0.91
CA GLY A 211 18.23 -10.41 -0.57
C GLY A 211 18.27 -11.44 0.56
N GLN A 212 17.44 -11.26 1.60
CA GLN A 212 17.37 -12.18 2.73
C GLN A 212 16.76 -13.53 2.32
N VAL A 213 15.75 -13.53 1.46
CA VAL A 213 15.14 -14.76 0.92
C VAL A 213 16.10 -15.49 -0.03
N ALA A 214 16.83 -14.76 -0.89
CA ALA A 214 17.86 -15.35 -1.75
C ALA A 214 18.97 -16.04 -0.92
N HIS A 215 19.37 -15.42 0.19
CA HIS A 215 20.39 -15.97 1.08
C HIS A 215 19.98 -17.32 1.70
N MET A 216 18.69 -17.54 1.96
CA MET A 216 18.18 -18.84 2.44
C MET A 216 18.42 -19.99 1.45
N ALA A 217 18.62 -19.68 0.15
CA ALA A 217 18.97 -20.63 -0.89
C ALA A 217 20.48 -20.66 -1.20
N GLY A 218 21.31 -19.96 -0.43
CA GLY A 218 22.74 -19.82 -0.68
C GLY A 218 23.08 -18.87 -1.86
N LEU A 219 22.14 -18.01 -2.26
CA LEU A 219 22.29 -17.08 -3.38
C LEU A 219 22.44 -15.63 -2.91
N GLU A 220 22.99 -14.77 -3.77
CA GLU A 220 23.05 -13.33 -3.55
C GLU A 220 22.04 -12.59 -4.42
N CYS A 221 21.26 -11.69 -3.82
CA CYS A 221 20.43 -10.73 -4.55
C CYS A 221 20.69 -9.32 -4.00
N ASN A 222 21.39 -8.50 -4.80
CA ASN A 222 21.85 -7.17 -4.42
C ASN A 222 20.71 -6.15 -4.38
N VAL A 223 19.98 -6.12 -3.27
CA VAL A 223 18.96 -5.12 -2.97
C VAL A 223 19.51 -4.14 -1.94
N SER A 224 19.51 -2.86 -2.28
CA SER A 224 19.84 -1.74 -1.39
C SER A 224 18.52 -1.11 -0.90
N PRO A 225 18.13 -1.34 0.37
CA PRO A 225 16.91 -0.76 0.91
C PRO A 225 17.04 0.77 1.02
N SER A 226 16.03 1.50 0.54
CA SER A 226 15.99 2.97 0.65
C SER A 226 14.71 3.46 1.33
N LYS A 227 14.86 3.96 2.56
CA LYS A 227 13.81 4.55 3.38
C LYS A 227 13.26 5.82 2.73
N GLY A 228 11.93 5.90 2.66
CA GLY A 228 11.22 7.11 2.27
C GLY A 228 10.21 7.54 3.31
N THR A 229 10.44 8.71 3.90
CA THR A 229 9.60 9.34 4.91
C THR A 229 8.49 10.16 4.26
N LEU A 230 7.28 10.06 4.83
CA LEU A 230 6.04 10.66 4.38
C LEU A 230 5.32 11.32 5.57
N ILE A 231 4.66 12.44 5.31
CA ILE A 231 3.89 13.22 6.29
C ILE A 231 2.42 13.19 5.91
N ALA A 232 1.55 12.73 6.80
CA ALA A 232 0.10 12.78 6.63
C ALA A 232 -0.50 13.96 7.40
N PHE A 233 -1.26 14.81 6.72
CA PHE A 233 -1.95 15.96 7.32
C PHE A 233 -3.38 15.61 7.75
N ASN A 234 -3.97 16.43 8.62
CA ASN A 234 -5.29 16.20 9.19
C ASN A 234 -6.46 16.47 8.23
N GLN A 235 -6.18 17.07 7.07
CA GLN A 235 -7.18 17.43 6.08
C GLN A 235 -6.55 17.50 4.69
N ARG A 236 -7.40 17.57 3.66
CA ARG A 236 -6.95 17.86 2.30
C ARG A 236 -6.43 19.29 2.21
N ILE A 237 -5.19 19.42 1.79
CA ILE A 237 -4.56 20.68 1.39
C ILE A 237 -4.88 20.96 -0.09
N SER A 238 -4.93 19.90 -0.89
CA SER A 238 -5.22 19.92 -2.33
C SER A 238 -6.23 18.84 -2.67
N ASN A 239 -7.08 19.09 -3.66
CA ASN A 239 -7.99 18.10 -4.22
C ASN A 239 -7.37 17.29 -5.37
N ARG A 240 -6.22 17.72 -5.87
CA ARG A 240 -5.42 17.07 -6.92
C ARG A 240 -4.06 16.64 -6.41
N VAL A 241 -3.45 15.70 -7.13
CA VAL A 241 -2.01 15.47 -6.96
C VAL A 241 -1.26 16.72 -7.40
N VAL A 242 -0.37 17.24 -6.56
CA VAL A 242 0.48 18.37 -6.93
C VAL A 242 1.94 17.94 -6.83
N ASN A 243 2.65 18.02 -7.95
CA ASN A 243 4.08 17.80 -8.05
C ASN A 243 4.78 19.13 -8.27
N ARG A 244 5.95 19.34 -7.67
CA ARG A 244 6.83 20.45 -8.06
C ARG A 244 7.51 20.16 -9.41
N LEU A 245 7.44 21.11 -10.34
CA LEU A 245 8.00 21.03 -11.68
C LEU A 245 9.45 21.48 -11.70
N ARG A 246 10.32 20.56 -11.27
CA ARG A 246 11.77 20.73 -11.26
C ARG A 246 12.46 19.37 -11.29
N LYS A 247 13.78 19.37 -11.35
CA LYS A 247 14.58 18.14 -11.14
C LYS A 247 14.13 17.43 -9.85
N PRO A 248 13.73 16.14 -9.91
CA PRO A 248 13.18 15.41 -8.77
C PRO A 248 14.02 15.50 -7.48
N SER A 249 13.47 16.05 -6.40
CA SER A 249 14.09 16.18 -5.07
C SER A 249 13.19 15.57 -3.96
N ASN A 250 13.50 15.83 -2.68
CA ASN A 250 12.71 15.37 -1.53
C ASN A 250 11.50 16.31 -1.31
N GLY A 251 10.39 15.82 -0.78
CA GLY A 251 9.27 16.69 -0.36
C GLY A 251 8.56 17.47 -1.49
N ASP A 252 8.57 16.94 -2.72
CA ASP A 252 8.03 17.63 -3.90
C ASP A 252 6.62 17.17 -4.31
N ILE A 253 5.99 16.23 -3.59
CA ILE A 253 4.75 15.58 -4.03
C ILE A 253 3.71 15.63 -2.92
N PHE A 254 2.54 16.17 -3.25
CA PHE A 254 1.35 16.18 -2.41
C PHE A 254 0.28 15.31 -3.07
N VAL A 255 -0.19 14.29 -2.36
CA VAL A 255 -1.20 13.37 -2.86
C VAL A 255 -2.43 13.46 -1.99
N PRO A 256 -3.61 13.79 -2.54
CA PRO A 256 -4.85 13.65 -1.82
C PRO A 256 -5.12 12.17 -1.56
N HIS A 257 -5.57 11.84 -0.36
CA HIS A 257 -5.98 10.48 -0.02
C HIS A 257 -7.16 10.52 0.93
N GLY A 258 -8.35 10.12 0.47
CA GLY A 258 -9.57 10.15 1.27
C GLY A 258 -9.87 11.57 1.77
N SER A 259 -9.80 11.83 3.08
CA SER A 259 -10.02 13.16 3.65
C SER A 259 -8.72 13.94 3.95
N ILE A 260 -7.55 13.39 3.60
CA ILE A 260 -6.25 13.95 3.97
C ILE A 260 -5.37 14.23 2.75
N THR A 261 -4.25 14.92 2.97
CA THR A 261 -3.14 15.00 2.01
C THR A 261 -1.89 14.35 2.61
N ILE A 262 -1.13 13.63 1.79
CA ILE A 262 0.17 13.06 2.15
C ILE A 262 1.26 13.79 1.36
N LEU A 263 2.24 14.34 2.08
CA LEU A 263 3.46 14.91 1.52
C LEU A 263 4.58 13.89 1.54
N GLY A 264 5.31 13.77 0.43
CA GLY A 264 6.57 13.06 0.43
C GLY A 264 7.39 13.25 -0.83
N THR A 265 8.54 12.60 -0.90
CA THR A 265 9.13 11.68 0.10
C THR A 265 10.62 12.01 0.26
N SER A 266 11.24 11.56 1.35
CA SER A 266 12.71 11.47 1.44
C SER A 266 13.26 10.21 0.74
N SER A 267 14.59 10.11 0.66
CA SER A 267 15.32 8.96 0.11
C SER A 267 16.62 8.75 0.88
N ILE A 268 16.64 7.80 1.82
CA ILE A 268 17.76 7.53 2.72
C ILE A 268 18.14 6.05 2.59
N THR A 269 19.37 5.73 2.24
CA THR A 269 19.84 4.33 2.20
C THR A 269 19.96 3.78 3.61
N ILE A 270 19.43 2.58 3.84
CA ILE A 270 19.43 1.91 5.15
C ILE A 270 19.94 0.47 4.98
N PRO A 271 20.63 -0.09 5.99
CA PRO A 271 21.11 -1.48 5.93
C PRO A 271 19.97 -2.50 6.15
N ASP A 272 19.00 -2.16 7.00
CA ASP A 272 17.90 -3.04 7.38
C ASP A 272 16.58 -2.55 6.76
N PRO A 273 15.90 -3.35 5.92
CA PRO A 273 14.60 -2.99 5.38
C PRO A 273 13.49 -2.78 6.43
N GLU A 274 13.66 -3.27 7.67
CA GLU A 274 12.73 -3.06 8.78
C GLU A 274 12.86 -1.67 9.42
N ASP A 275 13.98 -0.95 9.21
CA ASP A 275 14.16 0.38 9.77
C ASP A 275 13.21 1.40 9.09
N THR A 276 12.14 1.69 9.83
CA THR A 276 11.11 2.67 9.46
C THR A 276 11.08 3.84 10.43
N SER A 277 12.14 4.03 11.22
CA SER A 277 12.28 5.16 12.12
C SER A 277 12.30 6.48 11.34
N THR A 278 11.88 7.57 11.97
CA THR A 278 11.85 8.90 11.34
C THR A 278 12.29 9.92 12.38
N SER A 279 13.15 10.85 11.99
CA SER A 279 13.59 11.97 12.84
C SER A 279 12.82 13.25 12.54
N TRP A 280 12.88 14.23 13.45
CA TRP A 280 12.27 15.53 13.24
C TRP A 280 12.96 16.30 12.10
N GLU A 281 14.27 16.14 11.94
CA GLU A 281 15.05 16.78 10.86
C GLU A 281 14.58 16.32 9.48
N GLU A 282 14.28 15.02 9.32
CA GLU A 282 13.69 14.50 8.08
C GLU A 282 12.33 15.15 7.80
N VAL A 283 11.51 15.36 8.84
CA VAL A 283 10.20 16.01 8.70
C VAL A 283 10.36 17.48 8.31
N GLU A 284 11.27 18.19 8.97
CA GLU A 284 11.54 19.60 8.71
C GLU A 284 12.06 19.84 7.29
N GLU A 285 12.92 18.96 6.75
CA GLU A 285 13.38 19.04 5.35
C GLU A 285 12.21 18.93 4.36
N LEU A 286 11.29 18.00 4.60
CA LEU A 286 10.11 17.81 3.76
C LEU A 286 9.15 19.01 3.87
N MET A 287 8.89 19.50 5.07
CA MET A 287 8.04 20.67 5.31
C MET A 287 8.61 21.91 4.62
N LYS A 288 9.90 22.20 4.81
CA LYS A 288 10.59 23.34 4.20
C LYS A 288 10.52 23.31 2.66
N THR A 289 10.64 22.12 2.07
CA THR A 289 10.53 21.98 0.62
C THR A 289 9.08 22.15 0.15
N GLY A 290 8.14 21.58 0.90
CA GLY A 290 6.70 21.65 0.62
C GLY A 290 6.13 23.06 0.70
N GLU A 291 6.68 23.93 1.56
CA GLU A 291 6.29 25.33 1.70
C GLU A 291 6.44 26.15 0.40
N GLY A 292 7.33 25.72 -0.50
CA GLY A 292 7.42 26.32 -1.84
C GLY A 292 6.14 26.16 -2.64
N VAL A 293 5.43 25.03 -2.47
CA VAL A 293 4.19 24.70 -3.19
C VAL A 293 2.96 25.21 -2.43
N PHE A 294 2.95 25.12 -1.10
CA PHE A 294 1.87 25.57 -0.23
C PHE A 294 2.43 26.45 0.90
N GLU A 295 2.30 27.77 0.79
CA GLU A 295 2.93 28.73 1.72
C GLU A 295 2.47 28.56 3.18
N HIS A 296 1.21 28.15 3.37
CA HIS A 296 0.58 27.96 4.69
C HIS A 296 0.67 26.50 5.18
N LEU A 297 1.62 25.70 4.67
CA LEU A 297 1.71 24.28 4.98
C LEU A 297 1.79 23.99 6.49
N ARG A 298 2.45 24.85 7.26
CA ARG A 298 2.60 24.71 8.72
C ARG A 298 1.33 25.00 9.51
N ASP A 299 0.31 25.60 8.90
CA ASP A 299 -0.98 25.82 9.54
C ASP A 299 -1.79 24.51 9.65
N TYR A 300 -1.46 23.51 8.83
CA TYR A 300 -2.09 22.20 8.86
C TYR A 300 -1.48 21.32 9.95
N ARG A 301 -2.31 20.59 10.69
CA ARG A 301 -1.82 19.67 11.73
C ARG A 301 -1.28 18.41 11.08
N ILE A 302 -0.08 17.99 11.47
CA ILE A 302 0.45 16.68 11.10
C ILE A 302 -0.27 15.61 11.93
N LEU A 303 -0.94 14.66 11.27
CA LEU A 303 -1.55 13.50 11.93
C LEU A 303 -0.50 12.51 12.39
N ARG A 304 0.42 12.18 11.50
CA ARG A 304 1.50 11.23 11.72
C ARG A 304 2.51 11.30 10.57
N VAL A 305 3.67 10.74 10.83
CA VAL A 305 4.66 10.36 9.83
C VAL A 305 4.70 8.85 9.68
N PHE A 306 5.20 8.40 8.54
CA PHE A 306 5.49 6.99 8.30
C PHE A 306 6.57 6.87 7.24
N ALA A 307 7.31 5.77 7.30
CA ALA A 307 8.35 5.47 6.34
C ALA A 307 8.19 4.07 5.78
N GLY A 308 8.65 3.88 4.54
CA GLY A 308 8.76 2.58 3.90
C GLY A 308 10.07 2.42 3.15
N SER A 309 10.54 1.18 3.07
CA SER A 309 11.78 0.85 2.38
C SER A 309 11.52 0.48 0.92
N ARG A 310 12.27 1.07 0.00
CA ARG A 310 12.21 0.77 -1.44
C ARG A 310 13.26 -0.29 -1.78
N PRO A 311 12.92 -1.30 -2.60
CA PRO A 311 13.87 -2.31 -3.04
C PRO A 311 14.68 -1.81 -4.23
N LEU A 312 15.74 -1.03 -4.02
CA LEU A 312 16.59 -0.59 -5.14
C LEU A 312 17.55 -1.71 -5.50
N TYR A 313 17.38 -2.30 -6.69
CA TYR A 313 18.32 -3.32 -7.17
C TYR A 313 19.60 -2.65 -7.69
N VAL A 314 20.75 -3.20 -7.32
CA VAL A 314 22.07 -2.73 -7.76
C VAL A 314 22.74 -3.86 -8.53
N PRO A 315 22.90 -3.74 -9.86
CA PRO A 315 23.65 -4.72 -10.64
C PRO A 315 25.07 -4.92 -10.11
N LYS A 316 25.62 -6.13 -10.27
CA LYS A 316 27.01 -6.43 -9.88
C LYS A 316 27.96 -5.43 -10.58
N GLY A 317 28.71 -4.65 -9.80
CA GLY A 317 29.67 -3.64 -10.29
C GLY A 317 29.14 -2.21 -10.45
N ALA A 318 27.89 -1.91 -10.08
CA ALA A 318 27.31 -0.55 -10.15
C ALA A 318 27.24 0.16 -8.77
N GLU A 319 27.27 1.50 -8.76
CA GLU A 319 27.02 2.30 -7.55
C GLU A 319 25.52 2.42 -7.25
N GLY A 320 25.13 2.26 -5.98
CA GLY A 320 23.74 2.36 -5.52
C GLY A 320 23.24 3.79 -5.25
N GLY A 321 21.95 3.94 -4.90
CA GLY A 321 21.36 5.20 -4.43
C GLY A 321 20.23 5.76 -5.30
N ARG A 322 19.97 7.07 -5.23
CA ARG A 322 18.83 7.76 -5.87
C ARG A 322 18.82 7.66 -7.41
N ASN A 323 19.99 7.43 -8.00
CA ASN A 323 20.19 7.27 -9.44
C ASN A 323 20.15 5.80 -9.90
N ALA A 324 19.99 4.83 -9.00
CA ALA A 324 19.77 3.44 -9.38
C ALA A 324 18.48 3.33 -10.22
N SER A 325 18.50 2.43 -11.21
CA SER A 325 17.36 2.23 -12.11
C SER A 325 16.08 1.98 -11.31
N ARG A 326 15.02 2.73 -11.63
CA ARG A 326 13.68 2.49 -11.08
C ARG A 326 12.90 1.43 -11.86
N GLY A 327 13.54 0.79 -12.83
CA GLY A 327 13.05 -0.43 -13.43
C GLY A 327 12.93 -1.53 -12.39
N PHE A 328 12.28 -2.61 -12.80
CA PHE A 328 12.32 -3.86 -12.04
C PHE A 328 13.28 -4.82 -12.74
N VAL A 329 13.73 -5.83 -12.02
CA VAL A 329 14.62 -6.88 -12.53
C VAL A 329 13.98 -8.23 -12.23
N THR A 330 14.06 -9.12 -13.21
CA THR A 330 13.71 -10.53 -13.08
C THR A 330 14.99 -11.34 -13.17
N ILE A 331 15.23 -12.20 -12.20
CA ILE A 331 16.42 -13.06 -12.12
C ILE A 331 15.95 -14.51 -12.21
N ASP A 332 16.44 -15.21 -13.23
CA ASP A 332 16.25 -16.65 -13.42
C ASP A 332 17.49 -17.38 -12.86
N HIS A 333 17.39 -17.86 -11.62
CA HIS A 333 18.55 -18.43 -10.90
C HIS A 333 19.05 -19.73 -11.53
N GLU A 334 18.28 -20.38 -12.40
CA GLU A 334 18.76 -21.52 -13.19
C GLU A 334 19.82 -21.07 -14.21
N LYS A 335 19.63 -19.89 -14.80
CA LYS A 335 20.56 -19.33 -15.79
C LYS A 335 21.74 -18.59 -15.15
N GLU A 336 21.46 -17.84 -14.09
CA GLU A 336 22.46 -16.98 -13.45
C GLU A 336 23.34 -17.73 -12.44
N ASP A 337 22.75 -18.68 -11.70
CA ASP A 337 23.39 -19.33 -10.55
C ASP A 337 23.39 -20.86 -10.63
N GLY A 338 22.75 -21.46 -11.64
CA GLY A 338 22.62 -22.91 -11.78
C GLY A 338 21.62 -23.57 -10.84
N LEU A 339 20.80 -22.80 -10.10
CA LEU A 339 19.76 -23.33 -9.21
C LEU A 339 18.41 -23.42 -9.93
N LYS A 340 17.95 -24.63 -10.21
CA LYS A 340 16.64 -24.86 -10.81
C LYS A 340 15.51 -24.68 -9.80
N GLY A 341 14.39 -24.11 -10.24
CA GLY A 341 13.17 -23.97 -9.43
C GLY A 341 13.15 -22.73 -8.54
N MET A 342 13.96 -21.71 -8.83
CA MET A 342 13.89 -20.42 -8.12
C MET A 342 13.97 -19.23 -9.10
N MET A 343 13.12 -18.23 -8.89
CA MET A 343 13.17 -16.96 -9.63
C MET A 343 12.95 -15.78 -8.66
N THR A 344 13.64 -14.67 -8.88
CA THR A 344 13.52 -13.47 -8.04
C THR A 344 13.02 -12.28 -8.87
N ILE A 345 12.17 -11.45 -8.27
CA ILE A 345 11.76 -10.15 -8.81
C ILE A 345 12.00 -9.03 -7.79
N CYS A 346 12.72 -8.00 -8.22
CA CYS A 346 13.13 -6.86 -7.38
C CYS A 346 12.91 -5.53 -8.11
N GLY A 347 12.81 -4.44 -7.36
CA GLY A 347 12.64 -3.10 -7.93
C GLY A 347 11.19 -2.78 -8.31
N GLY A 348 11.05 -1.88 -9.28
CA GLY A 348 9.75 -1.45 -9.79
C GLY A 348 8.99 -0.46 -8.91
N LYS A 349 7.70 -0.29 -9.23
CA LYS A 349 6.83 0.76 -8.69
C LYS A 349 5.43 0.19 -8.46
N PHE A 350 4.66 0.82 -7.57
CA PHE A 350 3.26 0.45 -7.41
C PHE A 350 2.49 0.64 -8.72
N THR A 351 2.61 1.78 -9.41
CA THR A 351 1.90 2.00 -10.70
C THR A 351 2.09 0.87 -11.70
N THR A 352 3.27 0.25 -11.75
CA THR A 352 3.60 -0.77 -12.77
C THR A 352 3.51 -2.20 -12.25
N TYR A 353 2.91 -2.45 -11.07
CA TYR A 353 2.92 -3.80 -10.47
C TYR A 353 2.31 -4.87 -11.39
N ARG A 354 1.29 -4.52 -12.18
CA ARG A 354 0.58 -5.45 -13.06
C ARG A 354 1.44 -5.79 -14.28
N LEU A 355 2.02 -4.79 -14.95
CA LEU A 355 3.00 -5.01 -16.02
C LEU A 355 4.21 -5.81 -15.54
N MET A 356 4.72 -5.52 -14.33
CA MET A 356 5.81 -6.30 -13.73
C MET A 356 5.44 -7.77 -13.57
N ALA A 357 4.24 -8.05 -13.06
CA ALA A 357 3.73 -9.41 -12.91
C ALA A 357 3.58 -10.10 -14.27
N GLU A 358 3.01 -9.42 -15.27
CA GLU A 358 2.86 -9.94 -16.63
C GLU A 358 4.22 -10.33 -17.23
N LYS A 359 5.18 -9.40 -17.26
CA LYS A 359 6.52 -9.64 -17.80
C LYS A 359 7.24 -10.76 -17.06
N PHE A 360 7.07 -10.86 -15.74
CA PHE A 360 7.66 -11.95 -14.95
C PHE A 360 7.01 -13.31 -15.27
N CYS A 361 5.68 -13.35 -15.32
CA CYS A 361 4.94 -14.59 -15.58
C CYS A 361 5.08 -15.07 -17.02
N ASP A 362 5.33 -14.17 -17.98
CA ASP A 362 5.66 -14.52 -19.36
C ASP A 362 6.99 -15.29 -19.48
N VAL A 363 7.92 -15.07 -18.54
CA VAL A 363 9.16 -15.85 -18.46
C VAL A 363 8.95 -17.15 -17.69
N LEU A 364 8.14 -17.12 -16.62
CA LEU A 364 7.91 -18.27 -15.74
C LEU A 364 7.00 -19.33 -16.38
N ALA A 365 5.86 -18.95 -16.95
CA ALA A 365 4.84 -19.88 -17.44
C ALA A 365 5.36 -20.89 -18.49
N PRO A 366 6.21 -20.50 -19.46
CA PRO A 366 6.80 -21.46 -20.40
C PRO A 366 7.66 -22.54 -19.74
N LYS A 367 8.29 -22.27 -18.58
CA LYS A 367 9.04 -23.29 -17.81
C LYS A 367 8.14 -24.39 -17.25
N LEU A 368 6.84 -24.12 -17.12
CA LEU A 368 5.80 -25.06 -16.70
C LEU A 368 4.98 -25.59 -17.91
N HIS A 369 5.49 -25.41 -19.14
CA HIS A 369 4.80 -25.78 -20.37
C HIS A 369 3.41 -25.12 -20.54
N ASN A 370 3.20 -23.96 -19.91
CA ASN A 370 1.96 -23.19 -20.02
C ASN A 370 2.14 -22.04 -21.02
N THR A 371 1.27 -22.00 -22.03
CA THR A 371 1.28 -20.98 -23.11
C THR A 371 0.11 -20.00 -23.02
N ALA A 372 -0.67 -20.04 -21.93
CA ALA A 372 -1.77 -19.12 -21.71
C ALA A 372 -1.25 -17.68 -21.62
N LYS A 373 -1.87 -16.78 -22.39
CA LYS A 373 -1.53 -15.36 -22.40
C LYS A 373 -2.06 -14.63 -21.17
N CYS A 374 -1.36 -13.58 -20.76
CA CYS A 374 -1.85 -12.68 -19.74
C CYS A 374 -3.16 -12.01 -20.19
N ARG A 375 -4.12 -11.88 -19.29
CA ARG A 375 -5.38 -11.12 -19.50
C ARG A 375 -5.63 -10.10 -18.38
N THR A 376 -4.63 -9.85 -17.53
CA THR A 376 -4.77 -9.04 -16.31
C THR A 376 -5.10 -7.57 -16.59
N ALA A 377 -4.76 -7.05 -17.77
CA ALA A 377 -5.11 -5.70 -18.20
C ALA A 377 -6.57 -5.58 -18.69
N GLU A 378 -7.21 -6.69 -19.06
CA GLU A 378 -8.52 -6.70 -19.73
C GLU A 378 -9.68 -6.90 -18.75
N GLU A 379 -9.43 -7.55 -17.62
CA GLU A 379 -10.44 -7.90 -16.64
C GLU A 379 -10.37 -7.03 -15.38
N ASP A 380 -11.52 -6.55 -14.93
CA ASP A 380 -11.68 -5.83 -13.66
C ASP A 380 -11.20 -6.70 -12.47
N LEU A 381 -10.60 -6.09 -11.45
CA LEU A 381 -10.09 -6.81 -10.28
C LEU A 381 -11.22 -7.49 -9.50
N VAL A 382 -12.35 -6.82 -9.39
CA VAL A 382 -13.59 -7.33 -8.79
C VAL A 382 -14.78 -6.74 -9.53
N PRO A 383 -15.93 -7.44 -9.58
CA PRO A 383 -17.17 -6.82 -10.03
C PRO A 383 -17.56 -5.65 -9.12
N GLU A 384 -18.12 -4.59 -9.70
CA GLU A 384 -18.66 -3.47 -8.92
C GLU A 384 -20.01 -3.85 -8.29
N VAL A 385 -20.26 -3.33 -7.09
CA VAL A 385 -21.58 -3.46 -6.45
C VAL A 385 -22.60 -2.66 -7.27
N PRO A 386 -23.70 -3.28 -7.74
CA PRO A 386 -24.72 -2.59 -8.53
C PRO A 386 -25.32 -1.38 -7.80
N GLU A 387 -25.61 -0.30 -8.54
CA GLU A 387 -26.20 0.93 -7.95
C GLU A 387 -27.57 0.67 -7.29
N ALA A 388 -28.36 -0.26 -7.84
CA ALA A 388 -29.62 -0.68 -7.25
C ALA A 388 -29.44 -1.29 -5.85
N GLU A 389 -28.43 -2.14 -5.67
CA GLU A 389 -28.11 -2.74 -4.37
C GLU A 389 -27.62 -1.68 -3.37
N LYS A 390 -26.72 -0.78 -3.81
CA LYS A 390 -26.29 0.34 -2.97
C LYS A 390 -27.47 1.21 -2.55
N LYS A 391 -28.39 1.53 -3.46
CA LYS A 391 -29.60 2.32 -3.16
C LYS A 391 -30.50 1.63 -2.14
N ALA A 392 -30.72 0.32 -2.28
CA ALA A 392 -31.52 -0.46 -1.33
C ALA A 392 -30.86 -0.55 0.06
N ALA A 393 -29.52 -0.59 0.09
CA ALA A 393 -28.74 -0.68 1.32
C ALA A 393 -28.64 0.64 2.10
N ARG A 394 -28.88 1.81 1.47
CA ARG A 394 -28.74 3.14 2.10
C ARG A 394 -29.47 3.27 3.44
N GLN A 395 -30.62 2.64 3.59
CA GLN A 395 -31.41 2.68 4.83
C GLN A 395 -30.72 2.03 6.05
N TYR A 396 -29.71 1.19 5.81
CA TYR A 396 -28.98 0.47 6.86
C TYR A 396 -27.63 1.09 7.21
N PHE A 397 -27.13 2.00 6.36
CA PHE A 397 -25.86 2.69 6.57
C PHE A 397 -26.10 4.14 6.99
N PRO A 398 -25.18 4.74 7.75
CA PRO A 398 -25.23 6.16 8.05
C PRO A 398 -24.76 6.98 6.84
N SER A 399 -25.47 8.07 6.52
CA SER A 399 -25.02 9.08 5.55
C SER A 399 -24.51 8.48 4.22
N TYR A 400 -23.24 8.76 3.85
CA TYR A 400 -22.58 8.24 2.64
C TYR A 400 -21.76 6.94 2.88
N GLY A 401 -21.92 6.28 4.03
CA GLY A 401 -21.18 5.07 4.41
C GLY A 401 -21.33 3.91 3.43
N VAL A 402 -22.49 3.80 2.76
CA VAL A 402 -22.78 2.72 1.81
C VAL A 402 -21.77 2.65 0.65
N ASN A 403 -21.34 3.79 0.11
CA ASN A 403 -20.40 3.83 -1.02
C ASN A 403 -18.99 3.43 -0.55
N LEU A 404 -18.61 3.84 0.66
CA LEU A 404 -17.35 3.45 1.26
C LEU A 404 -17.34 1.94 1.56
N ALA A 405 -18.40 1.41 2.16
CA ALA A 405 -18.54 -0.02 2.42
C ALA A 405 -18.51 -0.84 1.13
N ALA A 406 -19.26 -0.44 0.10
CA ALA A 406 -19.28 -1.12 -1.20
C ALA A 406 -17.88 -1.21 -1.84
N THR A 407 -17.11 -0.12 -1.83
CA THR A 407 -15.76 -0.12 -2.41
C THR A 407 -14.76 -0.94 -1.59
N ARG A 408 -14.85 -0.92 -0.26
CA ARG A 408 -13.96 -1.69 0.64
C ARG A 408 -14.22 -3.19 0.58
N LEU A 409 -15.49 -3.58 0.58
CA LEU A 409 -15.92 -4.96 0.73
C LEU A 409 -15.95 -5.71 -0.60
N GLY A 410 -16.18 -5.01 -1.71
CA GLY A 410 -16.47 -5.65 -3.00
C GLY A 410 -17.83 -6.34 -3.00
N VAL A 411 -18.23 -6.86 -4.17
CA VAL A 411 -19.56 -7.48 -4.36
C VAL A 411 -19.82 -8.65 -3.40
N ASP A 412 -18.82 -9.50 -3.19
CA ASP A 412 -19.00 -10.75 -2.42
C ASP A 412 -19.34 -10.48 -0.96
N LYS A 413 -18.66 -9.51 -0.32
CA LYS A 413 -18.81 -9.25 1.12
C LYS A 413 -19.82 -8.14 1.42
N PHE A 414 -20.10 -7.26 0.45
CA PHE A 414 -21.08 -6.21 0.64
C PHE A 414 -22.48 -6.78 0.89
N GLY A 415 -22.89 -7.79 0.12
CA GLY A 415 -24.16 -8.49 0.32
C GLY A 415 -24.29 -9.10 1.72
N ASP A 416 -23.24 -9.78 2.19
CA ASP A 416 -23.18 -10.35 3.55
C ASP A 416 -23.40 -9.27 4.62
N VAL A 417 -22.69 -8.15 4.51
CA VAL A 417 -22.80 -7.04 5.47
C VAL A 417 -24.19 -6.42 5.44
N VAL A 418 -24.77 -6.18 4.25
CA VAL A 418 -26.14 -5.65 4.13
C VAL A 418 -27.15 -6.60 4.77
N LYS A 419 -26.99 -7.91 4.59
CA LYS A 419 -27.82 -8.92 5.24
C LYS A 419 -27.72 -8.84 6.76
N THR A 420 -26.49 -8.80 7.30
CA THR A 420 -26.26 -8.66 8.75
C THR A 420 -26.90 -7.39 9.30
N LEU A 421 -26.71 -6.24 8.64
CA LEU A 421 -27.31 -4.98 9.06
C LEU A 421 -28.84 -5.00 9.05
N LYS A 422 -29.45 -5.73 8.12
CA LYS A 422 -30.90 -5.92 8.04
C LYS A 422 -31.41 -6.78 9.20
N GLU A 423 -30.76 -7.91 9.43
CA GLU A 423 -31.17 -8.94 10.40
C GLU A 423 -30.83 -8.56 11.85
N GLN A 424 -29.77 -7.79 12.08
CA GLN A 424 -29.23 -7.42 13.39
C GLN A 424 -29.06 -5.89 13.48
N PRO A 425 -30.13 -5.12 13.83
CA PRO A 425 -30.10 -3.66 13.83
C PRO A 425 -29.00 -3.01 14.69
N GLU A 426 -28.55 -3.68 15.76
CA GLU A 426 -27.45 -3.24 16.60
C GLU A 426 -26.12 -3.17 15.86
N THR A 427 -25.92 -3.99 14.83
CA THR A 427 -24.68 -4.00 14.03
C THR A 427 -24.55 -2.80 13.09
N ARG A 428 -25.61 -1.98 12.99
CA ARG A 428 -25.62 -0.69 12.27
C ARG A 428 -24.83 0.39 12.97
N GLU A 429 -24.47 0.18 14.25
CA GLU A 429 -23.64 1.11 14.99
C GLU A 429 -22.33 1.43 14.24
N VAL A 430 -22.00 2.72 14.15
CA VAL A 430 -20.72 3.17 13.59
C VAL A 430 -19.67 3.09 14.68
N LEU A 431 -18.66 2.25 14.47
CA LEU A 431 -17.55 2.14 15.42
C LEU A 431 -16.40 3.08 15.07
N CYS A 432 -16.24 3.44 13.79
CA CYS A 432 -15.27 4.46 13.36
C CYS A 432 -15.95 5.57 12.58
N GLU A 433 -16.15 6.71 13.23
CA GLU A 433 -16.89 7.86 12.68
C GLU A 433 -16.09 8.55 11.56
N CYS A 434 -14.77 8.70 11.74
CA CYS A 434 -13.90 9.37 10.75
C CYS A 434 -13.88 8.67 9.39
N GLU A 435 -14.07 7.34 9.37
CA GLU A 435 -14.03 6.51 8.16
C GLU A 435 -15.39 5.87 7.88
N ASN A 436 -16.43 6.20 8.65
CA ASN A 436 -17.79 5.68 8.54
C ASN A 436 -17.84 4.14 8.43
N VAL A 437 -17.22 3.45 9.41
CA VAL A 437 -17.15 1.98 9.45
C VAL A 437 -18.14 1.45 10.49
N THR A 438 -19.06 0.60 10.04
CA THR A 438 -20.07 -0.07 10.88
C THR A 438 -19.51 -1.24 11.67
N MET A 439 -20.20 -1.64 12.74
CA MET A 439 -19.88 -2.87 13.48
C MET A 439 -19.96 -4.10 12.57
N ALA A 440 -20.96 -4.18 11.68
CA ALA A 440 -21.09 -5.29 10.73
C ALA A 440 -19.88 -5.44 9.78
N GLU A 441 -19.31 -4.32 9.29
CA GLU A 441 -18.08 -4.34 8.48
C GLU A 441 -16.91 -4.94 9.26
N ILE A 442 -16.72 -4.51 10.52
CA ILE A 442 -15.64 -4.99 11.38
C ILE A 442 -15.82 -6.48 11.67
N GLN A 443 -17.03 -6.92 12.01
CA GLN A 443 -17.33 -8.32 12.27
C GLN A 443 -17.06 -9.19 11.05
N ARG A 444 -17.53 -8.77 9.86
CA ARG A 444 -17.36 -9.53 8.63
C ARG A 444 -15.89 -9.78 8.29
N ILE A 445 -15.05 -8.76 8.49
CA ILE A 445 -13.61 -8.87 8.23
C ILE A 445 -12.90 -9.63 9.35
N ALA A 446 -13.25 -9.40 10.61
CA ALA A 446 -12.65 -10.10 11.75
C ALA A 446 -12.91 -11.62 11.73
N ALA A 447 -14.04 -12.05 11.17
CA ALA A 447 -14.38 -13.47 11.01
C ALA A 447 -13.59 -14.16 9.88
N GLU A 448 -12.83 -13.43 9.06
CA GLU A 448 -12.04 -14.06 7.99
C GLU A 448 -10.87 -14.88 8.57
N PRO A 449 -10.55 -16.04 7.98
CA PRO A 449 -9.42 -16.86 8.44
C PRO A 449 -8.06 -16.18 8.40
N THR A 450 -7.94 -15.04 7.71
CA THR A 450 -6.70 -14.25 7.57
C THR A 450 -6.64 -13.04 8.51
N SER A 451 -7.65 -12.86 9.36
CA SER A 451 -7.74 -11.77 10.33
C SER A 451 -7.40 -12.29 11.73
N HIS A 452 -6.36 -11.71 12.32
CA HIS A 452 -5.83 -12.10 13.63
C HIS A 452 -5.69 -10.92 14.59
N SER A 453 -5.83 -9.69 14.10
CA SER A 453 -5.70 -8.45 14.87
C SER A 453 -6.60 -7.33 14.34
N VAL A 454 -6.88 -6.32 15.15
CA VAL A 454 -7.57 -5.10 14.70
C VAL A 454 -6.78 -4.37 13.61
N ALA A 455 -5.46 -4.53 13.55
CA ALA A 455 -4.64 -3.96 12.48
C ALA A 455 -4.98 -4.55 11.09
N ASP A 456 -5.41 -5.82 11.04
CA ASP A 456 -5.84 -6.52 9.83
C ASP A 456 -7.18 -5.98 9.34
N VAL A 457 -8.10 -5.78 10.29
CA VAL A 457 -9.40 -5.14 10.05
C VAL A 457 -9.19 -3.72 9.51
N ARG A 458 -8.27 -2.94 10.10
CA ARG A 458 -7.91 -1.60 9.63
C ARG A 458 -7.45 -1.60 8.17
N ARG A 459 -6.59 -2.52 7.75
CA ARG A 459 -6.08 -2.53 6.36
C ARG A 459 -7.17 -2.77 5.33
N ARG A 460 -8.25 -3.49 5.69
CA ARG A 460 -9.37 -3.82 4.80
C ARG A 460 -10.53 -2.82 4.89
N THR A 461 -10.75 -2.19 6.05
CA THR A 461 -11.90 -1.29 6.31
C THR A 461 -11.53 0.19 6.40
N ARG A 462 -10.24 0.49 6.56
CA ARG A 462 -9.70 1.81 6.97
C ARG A 462 -10.07 2.25 8.39
N MET A 463 -10.70 1.42 9.22
CA MET A 463 -11.03 1.83 10.60
C MET A 463 -9.78 2.34 11.35
N GLY A 464 -9.88 3.52 11.98
CA GLY A 464 -8.76 4.15 12.68
C GLY A 464 -7.66 4.73 11.78
N MET A 465 -7.88 4.82 10.47
CA MET A 465 -7.00 5.58 9.55
C MET A 465 -7.35 7.07 9.46
N GLY A 466 -8.54 7.47 9.91
CA GLY A 466 -9.02 8.86 9.85
C GLY A 466 -8.30 9.81 10.81
N THR A 467 -8.80 11.04 10.92
CA THR A 467 -8.10 12.16 11.61
C THR A 467 -7.85 11.95 13.11
N CYS A 468 -8.67 11.13 13.77
CA CYS A 468 -8.48 10.73 15.16
C CYS A 468 -7.45 9.61 15.34
N GLN A 469 -6.93 9.03 14.26
CA GLN A 469 -5.87 8.01 14.28
C GLN A 469 -6.18 6.76 15.13
N GLY A 470 -7.45 6.45 15.37
CA GLY A 470 -7.85 5.31 16.20
C GLY A 470 -8.35 5.67 17.59
N ASN A 471 -8.23 6.94 18.01
CA ASN A 471 -8.49 7.35 19.39
C ASN A 471 -9.88 6.95 19.91
N TYR A 472 -10.93 7.02 19.08
CA TYR A 472 -12.30 6.69 19.53
C TYR A 472 -12.74 5.26 19.20
N CYS A 473 -12.17 4.68 18.15
CA CYS A 473 -12.64 3.43 17.59
C CYS A 473 -11.83 2.23 18.06
N ALA A 474 -10.56 2.40 18.46
CA ALA A 474 -9.67 1.28 18.78
C ALA A 474 -10.25 0.34 19.85
N LEU A 475 -10.73 0.86 20.97
CA LEU A 475 -11.31 0.04 22.04
C LEU A 475 -12.55 -0.71 21.58
N ARG A 476 -13.51 -0.01 20.96
CA ARG A 476 -14.77 -0.58 20.48
C ARG A 476 -14.53 -1.65 19.42
N SER A 477 -13.66 -1.35 18.46
CA SER A 477 -13.26 -2.29 17.40
C SER A 477 -12.54 -3.51 17.97
N ALA A 478 -11.64 -3.34 18.94
CA ALA A 478 -10.96 -4.47 19.57
C ALA A 478 -11.93 -5.38 20.32
N ALA A 479 -12.86 -4.80 21.10
CA ALA A 479 -13.87 -5.55 21.83
C ALA A 479 -14.82 -6.35 20.92
N VAL A 480 -15.10 -5.84 19.70
CA VAL A 480 -15.91 -6.54 18.70
C VAL A 480 -15.10 -7.59 17.95
N ALA A 481 -13.93 -7.23 17.43
CA ALA A 481 -13.14 -8.09 16.55
C ALA A 481 -12.56 -9.32 17.28
N ASN A 482 -12.10 -9.15 18.53
CA ASN A 482 -11.47 -10.25 19.28
C ASN A 482 -12.43 -11.44 19.53
N LYS A 483 -13.74 -11.19 19.57
CA LYS A 483 -14.74 -12.26 19.71
C LYS A 483 -14.79 -13.20 18.49
N LEU A 484 -14.27 -12.77 17.35
CA LEU A 484 -14.42 -13.41 16.05
C LEU A 484 -13.13 -13.98 15.47
N PHE A 485 -11.96 -13.68 16.06
CA PHE A 485 -10.70 -14.22 15.57
C PHE A 485 -10.67 -15.75 15.72
N LYS A 486 -10.44 -16.43 14.58
CA LYS A 486 -10.65 -17.87 14.41
C LYS A 486 -9.71 -18.74 15.26
N ASN A 487 -8.47 -18.27 15.45
CA ASN A 487 -7.47 -18.96 16.27
C ASN A 487 -7.48 -18.33 17.65
N LYS A 488 -8.30 -18.87 18.56
CA LYS A 488 -8.27 -18.52 19.99
C LYS A 488 -6.98 -19.03 20.63
N LEU A 489 -5.82 -18.49 20.24
CA LEU A 489 -4.60 -18.69 21.02
C LEU A 489 -4.80 -18.04 22.39
N GLU A 490 -4.10 -18.54 23.41
CA GLU A 490 -4.01 -17.87 24.71
C GLU A 490 -3.50 -16.43 24.48
N GLY A 491 -4.42 -15.45 24.55
CA GLY A 491 -4.16 -14.06 24.17
C GLY A 491 -5.20 -13.45 23.21
N CYS A 492 -5.99 -14.24 22.47
CA CYS A 492 -7.05 -13.71 21.58
C CYS A 492 -8.33 -13.27 22.32
N ASN A 493 -8.35 -13.38 23.65
CA ASN A 493 -9.30 -12.68 24.52
C ASN A 493 -8.70 -11.37 25.07
N ASP A 494 -7.48 -10.98 24.65
CA ASP A 494 -6.81 -9.76 25.09
C ASP A 494 -7.18 -8.57 24.19
N SER A 495 -8.44 -8.14 24.28
CA SER A 495 -8.90 -6.93 23.60
C SER A 495 -8.07 -5.69 23.99
N LEU A 496 -7.49 -5.67 25.20
CA LEU A 496 -6.65 -4.58 25.69
C LEU A 496 -5.27 -4.59 25.03
N GLY A 497 -4.64 -5.76 24.92
CA GLY A 497 -3.35 -5.94 24.24
C GLY A 497 -3.44 -5.67 22.75
N ASP A 498 -4.49 -6.13 22.07
CA ASP A 498 -4.70 -5.82 20.65
C ASP A 498 -4.97 -4.33 20.43
N MET A 499 -5.80 -3.70 21.28
CA MET A 499 -5.97 -2.25 21.28
C MET A 499 -4.65 -1.52 21.50
N LYS A 500 -3.85 -1.94 22.49
CA LYS A 500 -2.54 -1.36 22.79
C LYS A 500 -1.61 -1.48 21.60
N ASN A 501 -1.50 -2.65 20.98
CA ASN A 501 -0.67 -2.89 19.80
C ASN A 501 -1.10 -2.03 18.62
N PHE A 502 -2.43 -1.93 18.40
CA PHE A 502 -3.01 -1.07 17.40
C PHE A 502 -2.61 0.41 17.60
N LEU A 503 -2.81 0.94 18.81
CA LEU A 503 -2.49 2.33 19.14
C LEU A 503 -0.97 2.59 19.11
N GLN A 504 -0.14 1.65 19.57
CA GLN A 504 1.33 1.76 19.49
C GLN A 504 1.81 1.84 18.03
N ALA A 505 1.20 1.10 17.11
CA ALA A 505 1.52 1.22 15.68
C ALA A 505 1.13 2.59 15.08
N ARG A 506 0.18 3.31 15.70
CA ARG A 506 -0.12 4.72 15.36
C ARG A 506 0.88 5.66 16.03
N TRP A 507 1.17 5.42 17.30
CA TRP A 507 2.10 6.19 18.12
C TRP A 507 3.49 6.31 17.49
N LYS A 508 4.03 5.23 16.90
CA LYS A 508 5.30 5.25 16.15
C LYS A 508 5.38 6.39 15.11
N GLY A 509 4.26 6.75 14.50
CA GLY A 509 4.17 7.86 13.55
C GLY A 509 3.84 9.21 14.17
N ILE A 510 3.32 9.25 15.38
CA ILE A 510 2.95 10.49 16.09
C ILE A 510 4.15 11.03 16.86
N THR A 511 4.95 10.16 17.48
CA THR A 511 6.11 10.52 18.30
C THR A 511 7.10 11.47 17.61
N PRO A 512 7.52 11.25 16.35
CA PRO A 512 8.49 12.13 15.70
C PRO A 512 7.97 13.56 15.48
N VAL A 513 6.65 13.76 15.53
CA VAL A 513 5.98 15.04 15.26
C VAL A 513 5.15 15.51 16.45
N MET A 514 5.55 15.10 17.65
CA MET A 514 4.85 15.38 18.91
C MET A 514 5.06 16.82 19.38
N ALA A 515 4.63 17.78 18.58
CA ALA A 515 4.76 19.20 18.83
C ALA A 515 3.47 19.95 18.46
N GLY A 516 3.33 21.17 18.99
CA GLY A 516 2.26 22.10 18.62
C GLY A 516 0.86 21.48 18.68
N LYS A 517 0.12 21.53 17.56
CA LYS A 517 -1.26 21.03 17.45
C LYS A 517 -1.34 19.50 17.66
N THR A 518 -0.29 18.75 17.33
CA THR A 518 -0.26 17.29 17.48
C THR A 518 -0.12 16.89 18.95
N LEU A 519 0.72 17.61 19.72
CA LEU A 519 0.84 17.40 21.16
C LEU A 519 -0.48 17.71 21.89
N ARG A 520 -1.19 18.77 21.49
CA ARG A 520 -2.51 19.11 22.07
C ARG A 520 -3.54 18.00 21.85
N GLU A 521 -3.58 17.43 20.65
CA GLU A 521 -4.45 16.28 20.34
C GLU A 521 -4.08 15.04 21.16
N ALA A 522 -2.78 14.77 21.32
CA ALA A 522 -2.29 13.65 22.13
C ALA A 522 -2.69 13.80 23.61
N GLU A 523 -2.56 14.99 24.19
CA GLU A 523 -3.00 15.28 25.56
C GLU A 523 -4.52 15.19 25.72
N MET A 524 -5.29 15.70 24.75
CA MET A 524 -6.75 15.50 24.74
C MET A 524 -7.10 14.02 24.73
N THR A 525 -6.43 13.23 23.91
CA THR A 525 -6.62 11.77 23.83
C THR A 525 -6.29 11.10 25.15
N ARG A 526 -5.15 11.44 25.76
CA ARG A 526 -4.75 10.93 27.08
C ARG A 526 -5.83 11.24 28.12
N GLY A 527 -6.26 12.50 28.21
CA GLY A 527 -7.30 12.92 29.14
C GLY A 527 -8.63 12.21 28.91
N MET A 528 -9.04 12.01 27.65
CA MET A 528 -10.24 11.23 27.32
C MET A 528 -10.17 9.80 27.85
N TYR A 529 -9.06 9.10 27.61
CA TYR A 529 -8.91 7.73 28.10
C TYR A 529 -8.86 7.70 29.62
N GLU A 530 -8.07 8.57 30.24
CA GLU A 530 -7.95 8.65 31.70
C GLU A 530 -9.28 8.96 32.39
N LEU A 531 -10.07 9.88 31.86
CA LEU A 531 -11.35 10.29 32.46
C LEU A 531 -12.48 9.32 32.16
N LEU A 532 -12.62 8.86 30.91
CA LEU A 532 -13.75 8.02 30.50
C LEU A 532 -13.57 6.56 30.94
N PHE A 533 -12.33 6.05 30.90
CA PHE A 533 -12.05 4.65 31.20
C PHE A 533 -11.34 4.45 32.54
N ASN A 534 -11.02 5.53 33.27
CA ASN A 534 -10.36 5.48 34.56
C ASN A 534 -9.07 4.64 34.53
N VAL A 535 -8.29 4.75 33.44
CA VAL A 535 -7.13 3.87 33.19
C VAL A 535 -6.05 4.02 34.26
N ASN A 536 -6.00 5.17 34.94
CA ASN A 536 -5.09 5.45 36.05
C ASN A 536 -5.67 5.10 37.43
N GLY A 537 -6.89 4.57 37.49
CA GLY A 537 -7.56 4.11 38.69
C GLY A 537 -8.15 5.23 39.56
N GLY A 538 -9.35 4.97 40.09
CA GLY A 538 -9.89 5.73 41.21
C GLY A 538 -9.33 5.13 42.49
N ARG A 539 -8.51 5.88 43.24
CA ARG A 539 -8.20 5.46 44.61
C ARG A 539 -9.52 5.44 45.38
N ARG A 540 -9.90 4.28 45.94
CA ARG A 540 -10.88 4.27 47.03
C ARG A 540 -10.26 5.09 48.15
N GLY A 541 -10.87 6.24 48.45
CA GLY A 541 -10.52 7.05 49.61
C GLY A 541 -10.80 6.33 50.91
#